data_AF-A0A7S2S533-F1
#
_entry.id   AF-A0A7S2S533-F1
#
_cell.length_a   1.000
_cell.length_b   1.000
_cell.length_c   1.000
_cell.angle_alpha   90.00
_cell.angle_beta   90.00
_cell.angle_gamma   90.00
#
_symmetry.space_group_name_H-M   'P 1'
#
loop_
_entity.id
_entity.type
_entity.pdbx_description
1 polymer ?
#
loop_
_entity_poly.entity_id
_entity_poly.type
_entity_poly.pdbx_seq_one_letter_code
_entity_poly.pdbx_strand_id
1 'polypeptide(L)'
;FVQCVTDPEILERRYPVLLRQFVIRNGSGGNGKFKGGDGVIRELEPLRPLVMSILSERRTLQPYGMDGGEKGQCGQNLLVRKNGVIVNIGGRCSTSIDVGERLRIQTPGGGGCGSPN
;
A
#
# COMPACT_ATOMS: atom_id res chain seq x y z
N PHE A 1 14.24 -3.84 3.93
CA PHE A 1 13.62 -3.49 2.63
C PHE A 1 12.46 -4.43 2.39
N VAL A 2 11.23 -3.93 2.45
CA VAL A 2 10.04 -4.73 2.11
C VAL A 2 9.79 -4.58 0.61
N GLN A 3 10.07 -5.62 -0.17
CA GLN A 3 9.75 -5.64 -1.59
C GLN A 3 8.27 -5.97 -1.76
N CYS A 4 7.51 -5.05 -2.36
CA CYS A 4 6.07 -5.19 -2.55
C CYS A 4 5.65 -6.26 -3.57
N VAL A 5 6.62 -6.88 -4.26
CA VAL A 5 6.40 -7.88 -5.31
C VAL A 5 6.76 -9.30 -4.84
N THR A 6 7.32 -9.45 -3.62
CA THR A 6 7.67 -10.76 -3.09
C THR A 6 6.42 -11.53 -2.66
N ASP A 7 6.42 -12.84 -2.93
CA ASP A 7 5.38 -13.76 -2.49
C ASP A 7 5.26 -13.78 -0.95
N PRO A 8 4.04 -13.88 -0.41
CA PRO A 8 3.80 -13.98 1.03
C PRO A 8 4.70 -15.01 1.74
N GLU A 9 4.80 -16.21 1.18
CA GLU A 9 5.49 -17.35 1.81
C GLU A 9 7.00 -17.10 1.90
N ILE A 10 7.58 -16.51 0.85
CA ILE A 10 9.00 -16.14 0.81
C ILE A 10 9.28 -15.03 1.84
N LEU A 11 8.36 -14.07 1.98
CA LEU A 11 8.50 -12.93 2.88
C LEU A 11 8.52 -13.38 4.34
N GLU A 12 7.57 -14.22 4.75
CA GLU A 12 7.47 -14.75 6.12
C GLU A 12 8.62 -15.70 6.47
N ARG A 13 9.12 -16.45 5.48
CA ARG A 13 10.28 -17.33 5.69
C ARG A 13 11.58 -16.55 5.87
N ARG A 14 11.71 -15.40 5.20
CA ARG A 14 12.95 -14.62 5.17
C ARG A 14 13.04 -13.58 6.28
N TYR A 15 11.90 -13.06 6.73
CA TYR A 15 11.83 -12.02 7.74
C TYR A 15 10.89 -12.44 8.87
N PRO A 16 11.18 -12.04 10.13
CA PRO A 16 10.33 -12.37 11.28
C PRO A 16 9.10 -11.46 11.27
N VAL A 17 8.24 -11.62 10.27
CA VAL A 17 7.01 -10.86 10.04
C VAL A 17 5.89 -11.82 9.66
N LEU A 18 4.67 -11.42 9.95
CA LEU A 18 3.45 -12.11 9.56
C LEU A 18 2.66 -11.20 8.61
N LEU A 19 2.19 -11.75 7.49
CA LEU A 19 1.29 -11.08 6.56
C LEU A 19 -0.15 -11.28 7.04
N ARG A 20 -0.68 -10.28 7.75
CA ARG A 20 -2.06 -10.30 8.28
C ARG A 20 -3.12 -10.19 7.21
N GLN A 21 -2.82 -9.42 6.16
CA GLN A 21 -3.78 -9.11 5.12
C GLN A 21 -3.07 -8.96 3.79
N PHE A 22 -3.62 -9.60 2.76
CA PHE A 22 -3.29 -9.32 1.38
C PHE A 22 -4.55 -9.36 0.53
N VAL A 23 -5.10 -8.18 0.23
CA VAL A 23 -6.39 -8.04 -0.46
C VAL A 23 -6.34 -6.97 -1.54
N ILE A 24 -7.28 -7.02 -2.46
CA ILE A 24 -7.51 -5.96 -3.44
C ILE A 24 -8.05 -4.72 -2.70
N ARG A 25 -7.52 -3.55 -3.05
CA ARG A 25 -7.99 -2.25 -2.57
C ARG A 25 -9.13 -1.77 -3.45
N ASN A 26 -10.30 -2.36 -3.26
CA ASN A 26 -11.48 -2.10 -4.08
C ASN A 26 -11.80 -0.60 -4.18
N GLY A 27 -12.02 -0.12 -5.40
CA GLY A 27 -12.38 1.28 -5.68
C GLY A 27 -11.22 2.26 -5.54
N SER A 28 -9.98 1.78 -5.63
CA SER A 28 -8.80 2.64 -5.71
C SER A 28 -8.44 3.02 -7.15
N GLY A 29 -8.91 2.28 -8.14
CA GLY A 29 -8.83 2.64 -9.55
C GLY A 29 -9.76 3.82 -9.89
N GLY A 30 -9.31 4.68 -10.80
CA GLY A 30 -10.11 5.80 -11.30
C GLY A 30 -11.25 5.33 -12.20
N ASN A 31 -12.39 6.02 -12.13
CA ASN A 31 -13.52 5.75 -13.00
C ASN A 31 -13.26 6.24 -14.44
N GLY A 32 -13.93 5.62 -15.39
CA GLY A 32 -13.92 5.99 -16.79
C GLY A 32 -14.64 4.94 -17.60
N LYS A 33 -14.78 5.15 -18.91
CA LYS A 33 -15.28 4.11 -19.83
C LYS A 33 -14.49 2.79 -19.65
N PHE A 34 -13.18 2.92 -19.43
CA PHE A 34 -12.32 1.85 -18.96
C PHE A 34 -11.82 2.20 -17.55
N LYS A 35 -12.27 1.42 -16.56
CA LYS A 35 -11.85 1.61 -15.17
C LYS A 35 -10.36 1.32 -15.00
N GLY A 36 -9.69 2.17 -14.21
CA GLY A 36 -8.33 1.92 -13.79
C GLY A 36 -8.26 0.71 -12.85
N GLY A 37 -7.13 -0.02 -12.87
CA GLY A 37 -6.95 -1.18 -12.01
C GLY A 37 -6.83 -0.80 -10.53
N ASP A 38 -7.48 -1.56 -9.66
CA ASP A 38 -7.35 -1.41 -8.22
C ASP A 38 -5.96 -1.81 -7.73
N GLY A 39 -5.47 -1.10 -6.73
CA GLY A 39 -4.27 -1.47 -5.99
C GLY A 39 -4.52 -2.64 -5.03
N VAL A 40 -3.55 -2.88 -4.15
CA VAL A 40 -3.61 -3.92 -3.12
C VAL A 40 -3.29 -3.33 -1.75
N ILE A 41 -3.84 -3.96 -0.72
CA ILE A 41 -3.54 -3.71 0.69
C ILE A 41 -2.72 -4.89 1.20
N ARG A 42 -1.52 -4.61 1.69
CA ARG A 42 -0.67 -5.56 2.42
C ARG A 42 -0.48 -5.09 3.85
N GLU A 43 -0.74 -5.93 4.83
CA GLU A 43 -0.53 -5.61 6.25
C GLU A 43 0.47 -6.56 6.88
N LEU A 44 1.57 -5.99 7.39
CA LEU A 44 2.68 -6.71 7.96
C LEU A 44 2.76 -6.44 9.46
N GLU A 45 2.91 -7.49 10.24
CA GLU A 45 3.13 -7.43 11.68
C GLU A 45 4.48 -8.06 12.01
N PRO A 46 5.38 -7.38 12.75
CA PRO A 46 6.63 -7.98 13.16
C PRO A 46 6.41 -9.01 14.29
N LEU A 47 7.10 -10.14 14.20
CA LEU A 47 7.12 -11.16 15.26
C LEU A 47 8.15 -10.84 16.36
N ARG A 48 9.06 -9.90 16.11
CA ARG A 48 9.99 -9.32 17.08
C ARG A 48 10.30 -7.86 16.71
N PRO A 49 10.72 -7.00 17.65
CA PRO A 49 11.11 -5.63 17.34
C PRO A 49 12.12 -5.58 16.19
N LEU A 50 11.82 -4.79 15.16
CA LEU A 50 12.68 -4.64 13.99
C LEU A 50 12.48 -3.27 13.33
N VAL A 51 13.43 -2.90 12.46
CA VAL A 51 13.34 -1.70 11.65
C VAL A 51 12.80 -2.06 10.27
N MET A 52 11.67 -1.47 9.90
CA MET A 52 11.12 -1.58 8.55
C MET A 52 11.47 -0.34 7.74
N SER A 53 12.08 -0.56 6.58
CA SER A 53 12.35 0.49 5.61
C SER A 53 11.50 0.28 4.37
N ILE A 54 10.78 1.33 4.00
CA ILE A 54 9.94 1.40 2.80
C ILE A 54 10.58 2.39 1.83
N LEU A 55 10.80 1.90 0.62
CA LEU A 55 11.06 2.71 -0.56
C LEU A 55 9.90 2.47 -1.51
N SER A 56 9.06 3.48 -1.68
CA SER A 56 7.92 3.42 -2.58
C SER A 56 7.72 4.76 -3.25
N GLU A 57 7.60 4.72 -4.57
CA GLU A 57 7.40 5.89 -5.43
C GLU A 57 5.91 5.99 -5.83
N ARG A 58 5.54 7.03 -6.59
CA ARG A 58 4.14 7.28 -7.03
C ARG A 58 3.10 7.36 -5.89
N ARG A 59 3.43 8.07 -4.81
CA ARG A 59 2.49 8.35 -3.69
C ARG A 59 2.04 9.80 -3.60
N THR A 60 2.73 10.70 -4.30
CA THR A 60 2.40 12.14 -4.40
C THR A 60 1.67 12.48 -5.69
N LEU A 61 1.92 11.76 -6.79
CA LEU A 61 1.24 11.95 -8.07
C LEU A 61 0.21 10.84 -8.26
N GLN A 62 -1.07 11.21 -8.26
CA GLN A 62 -2.16 10.33 -8.64
C GLN A 62 -1.95 9.87 -10.09
N PRO A 63 -2.11 8.58 -10.39
CA PRO A 63 -2.21 8.14 -11.78
C PRO A 63 -3.34 8.90 -12.46
N TYR A 64 -2.97 9.71 -13.45
CA TYR A 64 -3.92 10.58 -14.13
C TYR A 64 -4.92 9.72 -14.91
N GLY A 65 -6.17 10.17 -14.94
CA GLY A 65 -7.11 9.63 -15.90
C GLY A 65 -6.80 10.17 -17.30
N MET A 66 -7.13 9.38 -18.32
CA MET A 66 -6.96 9.75 -19.73
C MET A 66 -8.32 9.99 -20.36
N ASP A 67 -8.38 10.89 -21.34
CA ASP A 67 -9.57 11.11 -22.18
C ASP A 67 -10.87 11.36 -21.38
N GLY A 68 -10.80 12.16 -20.32
CA GLY A 68 -11.95 12.45 -19.44
C GLY A 68 -12.17 11.44 -18.31
N GLY A 69 -11.32 10.42 -18.17
CA GLY A 69 -11.33 9.52 -17.02
C GLY A 69 -10.88 10.19 -15.72
N GLU A 70 -11.35 9.65 -14.59
CA GLU A 70 -10.99 10.09 -13.25
C GLU A 70 -9.63 9.51 -12.81
N LYS A 71 -9.02 10.17 -11.83
CA LYS A 71 -7.72 9.80 -11.27
C LYS A 71 -7.86 8.60 -10.33
N GLY A 72 -6.83 7.74 -10.32
CA GLY A 72 -6.71 6.68 -9.32
C GLY A 72 -6.30 7.24 -7.95
N GLN A 73 -6.64 6.52 -6.88
CA GLN A 73 -6.25 6.89 -5.53
C GLN A 73 -4.73 6.74 -5.34
N CYS A 74 -4.11 7.71 -4.65
CA CYS A 74 -2.70 7.60 -4.24
C CYS A 74 -2.47 6.37 -3.36
N GLY A 75 -1.26 5.82 -3.43
CA GLY A 75 -0.81 4.83 -2.48
C GLY A 75 -0.52 5.47 -1.11
N GLN A 76 -0.80 4.75 -0.03
CA GLN A 76 -0.50 5.16 1.35
C GLN A 76 0.35 4.12 2.09
N ASN A 77 1.28 4.56 2.94
CA ASN A 77 1.98 3.70 3.89
C ASN A 77 1.55 4.12 5.29
N LEU A 78 0.82 3.25 5.97
CA LEU A 78 0.20 3.55 7.26
C LEU A 78 0.87 2.69 8.33
N LEU A 79 1.42 3.33 9.35
CA LEU A 79 1.91 2.69 10.55
C LEU A 79 0.82 2.72 11.61
N VAL A 80 0.28 1.55 11.92
CA VAL A 80 -0.73 1.34 12.95
C VAL A 80 -0.03 1.01 14.26
N ARG A 81 -0.04 1.96 15.18
CA ARG A 81 0.56 1.86 16.52
C ARG A 81 -0.31 0.99 17.44
N LYS A 82 0.28 0.44 18.50
CA LYS A 82 -0.44 -0.41 19.49
C LYS A 82 -1.60 0.32 20.17
N ASN A 83 -1.47 1.64 20.35
CA ASN A 83 -2.50 2.50 20.93
C ASN A 83 -3.61 2.87 19.93
N GLY A 84 -3.62 2.29 18.72
CA GLY A 84 -4.61 2.55 17.68
C GLY A 84 -4.31 3.78 16.80
N VAL A 85 -3.27 4.56 17.11
CA VAL A 85 -2.89 5.71 16.27
C VAL A 85 -2.39 5.23 14.92
N ILE A 86 -2.90 5.82 13.84
CA ILE A 86 -2.49 5.52 12.48
C ILE A 86 -1.70 6.71 11.93
N VAL A 87 -0.45 6.47 11.56
CA VAL A 87 0.46 7.50 11.03
C VAL A 87 0.78 7.19 9.57
N ASN A 88 0.54 8.13 8.66
CA ASN A 88 1.05 8.01 7.31
C ASN A 88 2.54 8.36 7.29
N ILE A 89 3.39 7.38 7.01
CA ILE A 89 4.85 7.51 7.05
C ILE A 89 5.47 7.93 5.71
N GLY A 90 4.63 8.23 4.70
CA GLY A 90 5.10 8.70 3.40
C GLY A 90 5.75 7.61 2.54
N GLY A 91 6.30 8.01 1.38
CA GLY A 91 6.83 7.09 0.38
C GLY A 91 8.23 6.53 0.69
N ARG A 92 9.02 7.26 1.48
CA ARG A 92 10.41 6.92 1.80
C ARG A 92 10.61 7.10 3.30
N CYS A 93 10.63 6.00 4.04
CA CYS A 93 10.73 6.03 5.50
C CYS A 93 11.47 4.80 6.02
N SER A 94 12.18 4.98 7.13
CA SER A 94 12.69 3.89 7.95
C SER A 94 12.17 4.10 9.37
N THR A 95 11.46 3.12 9.91
CA THR A 95 10.82 3.24 11.22
C THR A 95 10.96 1.95 12.00
N SER A 96 11.17 2.08 13.31
CA SER A 96 11.11 0.96 14.24
C SER A 96 9.66 0.58 14.46
N ILE A 97 9.37 -0.70 14.35
CA ILE A 97 8.06 -1.28 14.56
C ILE A 97 8.16 -2.42 15.58
N ASP A 98 7.29 -2.37 16.58
CA ASP A 98 7.25 -3.34 17.66
C ASP A 98 6.16 -4.39 17.45
N VAL A 99 6.29 -5.52 18.15
CA VAL A 99 5.30 -6.61 18.14
C VAL A 99 3.93 -6.08 18.56
N GLY A 100 2.90 -6.31 17.74
CA GLY A 100 1.54 -5.78 17.93
C GLY A 100 1.29 -4.43 17.25
N GLU A 101 2.31 -3.79 16.66
CA GLU A 101 2.14 -2.73 15.68
C GLU A 101 2.08 -3.31 14.27
N ARG A 102 1.52 -2.56 13.32
CA ARG A 102 1.33 -3.06 11.95
C ARG A 102 1.73 -2.02 10.92
N LEU A 103 2.43 -2.49 9.89
CA LEU A 103 2.71 -1.69 8.71
C LEU A 103 1.73 -2.07 7.60
N ARG A 104 0.82 -1.15 7.28
CA ARG A 104 -0.16 -1.31 6.21
C ARG A 104 0.30 -0.54 4.97
N ILE A 105 0.61 -1.27 3.91
CA ILE A 105 1.03 -0.77 2.61
C ILE A 105 -0.17 -0.84 1.67
N GLN A 106 -0.62 0.31 1.20
CA GLN A 106 -1.67 0.43 0.18
C GLN A 106 -1.03 0.90 -1.13
N THR A 107 -1.06 0.10 -2.18
CA THR A 107 -0.52 0.53 -3.47
C THR A 107 -1.47 1.53 -4.16
N PRO A 108 -0.96 2.42 -5.03
CA PRO A 108 -1.82 3.29 -5.83
C PRO A 108 -2.70 2.46 -6.77
N GLY A 109 -3.90 2.96 -7.07
CA GLY A 109 -4.73 2.45 -8.16
C GLY A 109 -4.46 3.19 -9.47
N GLY A 110 -4.72 2.55 -10.61
CA GLY A 110 -4.56 3.16 -11.94
C GLY A 110 -5.62 4.23 -12.23
N GLY A 111 -5.32 5.18 -13.11
CA GLY A 111 -6.32 6.14 -13.60
C GLY A 111 -7.27 5.50 -14.62
N GLY A 112 -8.52 5.95 -14.66
CA GLY A 112 -9.49 5.52 -15.66
C GLY A 112 -9.24 6.17 -17.03
N CYS A 113 -9.80 5.59 -18.08
CA CYS A 113 -9.73 6.12 -19.44
C CYS A 113 -11.13 6.31 -20.05
N GLY A 114 -11.37 7.45 -20.69
CA GLY A 114 -12.67 7.82 -21.25
C GLY A 114 -13.61 8.41 -20.19
N SER A 115 -14.47 9.36 -20.57
CA SER A 115 -15.48 9.93 -19.67
C SER A 115 -16.34 8.83 -19.01
N PRO A 116 -16.55 8.88 -17.69
CA PRO A 116 -17.54 8.04 -17.04
C PRO A 116 -18.94 8.40 -17.56
N ASN A 117 -19.76 7.39 -17.84
CA ASN A 117 -21.18 7.58 -18.14
C ASN A 117 -21.96 7.89 -16.86
#